data_AF-W6NCP0-F1
#
_entry.id   AF-W6NCP0-F1
#
_cell.length_a   1.000
_cell.length_b   1.000
_cell.length_c   1.000
_cell.angle_alpha   90.00
_cell.angle_beta   90.00
_cell.angle_gamma   90.00
#
_symmetry.space_group_name_H-M   'P 1'
#
loop_
_entity.id
_entity.type
_entity.pdbx_description
1 polymer ?
#
loop_
_entity_poly.entity_id
_entity_poly.type
_entity_poly.pdbx_seq_one_letter_code
_entity_poly.pdbx_strand_id
1 'polypeptide(L)'
;MEVKTIVVESAHSRERKPDPPEHDNVGEREEIQRIQDEDEIIERNANFMEGIEEPEEGAEEGDWEPAEPEEAGEEGDGEPVGAEEDPVDDFPNGLMEEDDEAISRIQRELRNTEQAILDFDRMMLPLEGERLCPPRRYDQGHINKAHERFMRCVFCEAVGYHYSDSCTVVRDVASRNQLIESNKRCKQCLEVICARGLACKKNLTICFYCRRRGHHSALCEFPDYCDTIRTRKANAHEARRRSFARLLRLREELASLENHP
;
A
#
# COMPACT_ATOMS: atom_id res chain seq x y z
N MET A 1 95.87 -34.23 22.22
CA MET A 1 96.57 -33.48 21.17
C MET A 1 95.86 -33.79 19.87
N GLU A 2 95.21 -32.80 19.27
CA GLU A 2 95.21 -32.57 17.82
C GLU A 2 94.37 -31.32 17.55
N VAL A 3 95.09 -30.25 17.23
CA VAL A 3 94.58 -28.95 16.84
C VAL A 3 94.37 -29.03 15.33
N LYS A 4 93.16 -28.76 14.84
CA LYS A 4 92.93 -28.51 13.41
C LYS A 4 92.32 -27.13 13.22
N THR A 5 93.11 -26.32 12.54
CA THR A 5 92.93 -24.91 12.23
C THR A 5 92.33 -24.77 10.82
N ILE A 6 91.49 -23.72 10.67
CA ILE A 6 91.25 -22.89 9.46
C ILE A 6 90.52 -23.56 8.28
N VAL A 7 89.39 -22.98 7.84
CA VAL A 7 89.29 -22.17 6.58
C VAL A 7 88.12 -21.19 6.72
N VAL A 8 88.39 -19.94 6.33
CA VAL A 8 87.50 -18.79 6.28
C VAL A 8 86.92 -18.74 4.86
N GLU A 9 85.60 -18.70 4.70
CA GLU A 9 84.97 -18.37 3.42
C GLU A 9 83.98 -17.21 3.58
N SER A 10 84.38 -16.09 2.97
CA SER A 10 83.58 -14.89 2.74
C SER A 10 82.51 -15.15 1.68
N ALA A 11 81.23 -15.03 2.05
CA ALA A 11 80.13 -14.96 1.11
C ALA A 11 79.59 -13.52 1.04
N HIS A 12 79.76 -12.91 -0.14
CA HIS A 12 79.17 -11.63 -0.51
C HIS A 12 77.64 -11.67 -0.41
N SER A 13 77.08 -10.86 0.49
CA SER A 13 75.65 -10.59 0.56
C SER A 13 75.24 -9.71 -0.62
N ARG A 14 74.51 -10.29 -1.58
CA ARG A 14 73.74 -9.53 -2.58
C ARG A 14 72.39 -9.20 -1.97
N GLU A 15 72.19 -7.93 -1.64
CA GLU A 15 70.90 -7.38 -1.22
C GLU A 15 69.87 -7.59 -2.33
N ARG A 16 68.88 -8.46 -2.09
CA ARG A 16 67.68 -8.54 -2.93
C ARG A 16 66.77 -7.39 -2.53
N LYS A 17 66.37 -6.57 -3.50
CA LYS A 17 65.31 -5.58 -3.31
C LYS A 17 63.99 -6.32 -3.04
N PRO A 18 63.15 -5.84 -2.10
CA PRO A 18 61.83 -6.41 -1.87
C PRO A 18 60.94 -6.16 -3.08
N ASP A 19 60.22 -7.20 -3.51
CA ASP A 19 59.19 -7.11 -4.53
C ASP A 19 58.01 -6.23 -4.04
N PRO A 20 57.36 -5.47 -4.92
CA PRO A 20 56.21 -4.65 -4.55
C PRO A 20 55.03 -5.53 -4.11
N PRO A 21 54.21 -5.07 -3.15
CA PRO A 21 53.08 -5.84 -2.64
C PRO A 21 52.05 -6.06 -3.75
N GLU A 22 51.75 -7.33 -4.02
CA GLU A 22 50.60 -7.74 -4.82
C GLU A 22 49.33 -7.23 -4.11
N HIS A 23 48.65 -6.29 -4.74
CA HIS A 23 47.32 -5.85 -4.32
C HIS A 23 46.34 -6.98 -4.62
N ASP A 24 46.15 -7.86 -3.63
CA ASP A 24 45.09 -8.86 -3.64
C ASP A 24 43.74 -8.15 -3.68
N ASN A 25 43.09 -8.22 -4.84
CA ASN A 25 41.77 -7.68 -5.12
C ASN A 25 40.69 -8.63 -4.54
N VAL A 26 40.71 -8.81 -3.22
CA VAL A 26 39.80 -9.74 -2.49
C VAL A 26 38.38 -9.17 -2.40
N GLY A 27 38.21 -7.85 -2.50
CA GLY A 27 36.92 -7.18 -2.32
C GLY A 27 35.89 -7.43 -3.42
N GLU A 28 36.30 -7.44 -4.69
CA GLU A 28 35.36 -7.59 -5.82
C GLU A 28 34.86 -9.03 -6.00
N ARG A 29 35.62 -10.02 -5.54
CA ARG A 29 35.24 -11.43 -5.67
C ARG A 29 34.12 -11.83 -4.70
N GLU A 30 34.07 -11.24 -3.51
CA GLU A 30 33.00 -11.49 -2.53
C GLU A 30 31.66 -10.83 -2.91
N GLU A 31 31.69 -9.73 -3.67
CA GLU A 31 30.47 -9.02 -4.09
C GLU A 31 29.79 -9.73 -5.26
N ILE A 32 30.55 -10.28 -6.21
CA ILE A 32 30.03 -11.10 -7.31
C ILE A 32 29.42 -12.41 -6.78
N GLN A 33 30.02 -13.00 -5.74
CA GLN A 33 29.53 -14.27 -5.17
C GLN A 33 28.20 -14.10 -4.41
N ARG A 34 27.96 -12.91 -3.80
CA ARG A 34 26.67 -12.59 -3.17
C ARG A 34 25.53 -12.41 -4.17
N ILE A 35 25.81 -11.83 -5.35
CA ILE A 35 24.79 -11.62 -6.39
C ILE A 35 24.38 -12.97 -7.01
N GLN A 36 25.32 -13.88 -7.23
CA GLN A 36 25.04 -15.22 -7.76
C GLN A 36 24.20 -16.07 -6.78
N ASP A 37 24.41 -15.91 -5.47
CA ASP A 37 23.60 -16.58 -4.45
C ASP A 37 22.15 -16.04 -4.37
N GLU A 38 21.91 -14.77 -4.72
CA GLU A 38 20.55 -14.18 -4.72
C GLU A 38 19.70 -14.71 -5.88
N ASP A 39 20.27 -14.86 -7.06
CA ASP A 39 19.56 -15.38 -8.25
C ASP A 39 19.16 -16.86 -8.05
N GLU A 40 20.03 -17.69 -7.47
CA GLU A 40 19.68 -19.09 -7.14
C GLU A 40 18.57 -19.20 -6.06
N ILE A 41 18.52 -18.25 -5.11
CA ILE A 41 17.45 -18.18 -4.11
C ILE A 41 16.14 -17.71 -4.73
N ILE A 42 16.19 -16.83 -5.73
CA ILE A 42 15.00 -16.34 -6.45
C ILE A 42 14.44 -17.46 -7.34
N GLU A 43 15.26 -18.18 -8.11
CA GLU A 43 14.81 -19.30 -8.95
C GLU A 43 14.21 -20.46 -8.13
N ARG A 44 14.80 -20.78 -6.97
CA ARG A 44 14.25 -21.82 -6.09
C ARG A 44 12.89 -21.44 -5.49
N ASN A 45 12.59 -20.14 -5.35
CA ASN A 45 11.29 -19.66 -4.91
C ASN A 45 10.28 -19.46 -6.07
N ALA A 46 10.75 -19.15 -7.28
CA ALA A 46 9.89 -18.97 -8.47
C ALA A 46 9.18 -20.29 -8.86
N ASN A 47 9.90 -21.41 -8.81
CA ASN A 47 9.34 -22.75 -9.09
C ASN A 47 8.28 -23.21 -8.07
N PHE A 48 8.07 -22.48 -6.97
CA PHE A 48 7.01 -22.79 -6.00
C PHE A 48 5.64 -22.18 -6.39
N MET A 49 5.60 -21.23 -7.34
CA MET A 49 4.42 -20.41 -7.64
C MET A 49 3.92 -20.47 -9.10
N GLU A 50 4.60 -21.17 -10.02
CA GLU A 50 4.08 -21.39 -11.38
C GLU A 50 3.12 -22.60 -11.40
N GLY A 51 1.82 -22.31 -11.52
CA GLY A 51 0.80 -23.35 -11.68
C GLY A 51 -0.63 -22.90 -11.41
N ILE A 52 -0.98 -21.65 -11.71
CA ILE A 52 -2.36 -21.17 -11.66
C ILE A 52 -2.75 -20.77 -13.08
N GLU A 53 -3.49 -21.66 -13.74
CA GLU A 53 -4.21 -21.36 -14.97
C GLU A 53 -5.23 -20.26 -14.68
N GLU A 54 -5.20 -19.18 -15.47
CA GLU A 54 -6.12 -18.05 -15.36
C GLU A 54 -7.54 -18.52 -15.71
N PRO A 55 -8.54 -18.37 -14.81
CA PRO A 55 -9.92 -18.65 -15.16
C PRO A 55 -10.47 -17.55 -16.07
N GLU A 56 -11.13 -17.95 -17.15
CA GLU A 56 -11.82 -17.07 -18.10
C GLU A 56 -12.89 -16.22 -17.39
N GLU A 57 -12.72 -14.90 -17.48
CA GLU A 57 -13.65 -13.91 -16.91
C GLU A 57 -14.93 -13.83 -17.76
N GLY A 58 -16.00 -14.46 -17.30
CA GLY A 58 -17.37 -14.17 -17.69
C GLY A 58 -18.13 -13.60 -16.51
N ALA A 59 -18.33 -12.29 -16.45
CA ALA A 59 -19.15 -11.64 -15.43
C ALA A 59 -20.18 -10.72 -16.10
N GLU A 60 -21.44 -11.12 -15.96
CA GLU A 60 -22.66 -10.41 -16.33
C GLU A 60 -22.76 -9.06 -15.58
N GLU A 61 -23.14 -8.02 -16.33
CA GLU A 61 -23.43 -6.69 -15.82
C GLU A 61 -24.78 -6.71 -15.09
N GLY A 62 -24.77 -6.54 -13.77
CA GLY A 62 -25.96 -6.38 -12.94
C GLY A 62 -26.33 -4.90 -12.78
N ASP A 63 -27.48 -4.52 -13.34
CA ASP A 63 -28.13 -3.21 -13.23
C ASP A 63 -28.43 -2.88 -11.75
N TRP A 64 -27.94 -1.72 -11.29
CA TRP A 64 -28.23 -1.20 -9.95
C TRP A 64 -28.96 0.15 -10.10
N GLU A 65 -30.29 0.12 -9.96
CA GLU A 65 -31.11 1.32 -9.91
C GLU A 65 -31.01 1.99 -8.52
N PRO A 66 -30.68 3.30 -8.43
CA PRO A 66 -30.70 4.03 -7.17
C PRO A 66 -32.13 4.50 -6.82
N ALA A 67 -32.52 4.29 -5.57
CA ALA A 67 -33.79 4.70 -4.98
C ALA A 67 -33.88 6.22 -4.74
N GLU A 68 -35.04 6.80 -5.05
CA GLU A 68 -35.39 8.21 -4.81
C GLU A 68 -35.69 8.50 -3.32
N PRO A 69 -35.31 9.68 -2.80
CA PRO A 69 -35.68 10.10 -1.46
C PRO A 69 -37.05 10.81 -1.42
N GLU A 70 -37.87 10.41 -0.44
CA GLU A 70 -39.21 10.95 -0.17
C GLU A 70 -39.17 12.39 0.39
N GLU A 71 -40.04 13.24 -0.16
CA GLU A 71 -40.29 14.61 0.30
C GLU A 71 -41.13 14.64 1.59
N ALA A 72 -40.70 15.44 2.55
CA ALA A 72 -41.47 15.79 3.75
C ALA A 72 -41.98 17.23 3.62
N GLY A 73 -43.31 17.38 3.52
CA GLY A 73 -44.01 18.65 3.55
C GLY A 73 -44.13 19.23 4.96
N GLU A 74 -44.15 20.56 5.05
CA GLU A 74 -44.66 21.30 6.19
C GLU A 74 -45.56 22.42 5.68
N GLU A 75 -46.86 22.25 5.96
CA GLU A 75 -47.92 23.24 5.79
C GLU A 75 -47.92 24.21 6.98
N GLY A 76 -48.07 25.50 6.71
CA GLY A 76 -48.17 26.53 7.74
C GLY A 76 -49.04 27.70 7.26
N ASP A 77 -50.34 27.55 7.47
CA ASP A 77 -51.36 28.60 7.28
C ASP A 77 -51.25 29.71 8.33
N GLY A 78 -51.39 30.97 7.90
CA GLY A 78 -51.48 32.14 8.77
C GLY A 78 -51.96 33.38 8.01
N GLU A 79 -53.21 33.76 8.27
CA GLU A 79 -54.08 34.75 7.62
C GLU A 79 -53.70 36.26 7.76
N PRO A 80 -54.43 37.18 7.05
CA PRO A 80 -53.96 38.50 6.61
C PRO A 80 -54.47 39.67 7.46
N VAL A 81 -53.83 40.84 7.39
CA VAL A 81 -54.47 42.16 7.63
C VAL A 81 -53.73 43.26 6.86
N GLY A 82 -54.48 44.05 6.09
CA GLY A 82 -53.96 45.07 5.19
C GLY A 82 -53.69 46.45 5.81
N ALA A 83 -53.06 47.29 4.99
CA ALA A 83 -53.15 48.74 5.01
C ALA A 83 -52.78 49.24 3.61
N GLU A 84 -53.69 50.02 3.00
CA GLU A 84 -53.49 50.75 1.74
C GLU A 84 -52.60 51.98 1.95
N GLU A 85 -52.27 52.66 0.84
CA GLU A 85 -51.52 53.94 0.67
C GLU A 85 -50.00 53.72 0.46
N ASP A 86 -49.33 54.06 -0.65
CA ASP A 86 -49.53 54.98 -1.78
C ASP A 86 -48.71 54.49 -3.01
N PRO A 87 -49.07 54.84 -4.27
CA PRO A 87 -48.28 54.48 -5.44
C PRO A 87 -47.16 55.50 -5.65
N VAL A 88 -45.99 55.24 -5.06
CA VAL A 88 -44.74 55.82 -5.52
C VAL A 88 -44.21 54.97 -6.67
N ASP A 89 -43.95 55.60 -7.81
CA ASP A 89 -43.22 55.05 -8.95
C ASP A 89 -41.82 54.59 -8.49
N ASP A 90 -41.75 53.36 -7.98
CA ASP A 90 -40.52 52.70 -7.56
C ASP A 90 -39.97 51.93 -8.77
N PHE A 91 -38.91 52.49 -9.35
CA PHE A 91 -38.16 51.84 -10.42
C PHE A 91 -37.69 50.45 -9.95
N PRO A 92 -37.77 49.39 -10.78
CA PRO A 92 -37.40 48.03 -10.37
C PRO A 92 -35.88 47.93 -10.22
N ASN A 93 -35.36 48.33 -9.06
CA ASN A 93 -33.94 48.26 -8.72
C ASN A 93 -33.58 46.98 -7.93
N GLY A 94 -34.57 46.12 -7.64
CA GLY A 94 -34.38 44.88 -6.85
C GLY A 94 -33.91 43.65 -7.64
N LEU A 95 -33.95 43.67 -8.98
CA LEU A 95 -33.54 42.51 -9.79
C LEU A 95 -32.02 42.38 -9.96
N MET A 96 -31.25 43.48 -9.86
CA MET A 96 -29.79 43.45 -10.02
C MET A 96 -29.05 42.94 -8.78
N GLU A 97 -29.61 43.10 -7.58
CA GLU A 97 -28.94 42.71 -6.33
C GLU A 97 -28.88 41.18 -6.17
N GLU A 98 -29.87 40.45 -6.68
CA GLU A 98 -29.92 38.98 -6.60
C GLU A 98 -28.83 38.30 -7.45
N ASP A 99 -28.55 38.84 -8.63
CA ASP A 99 -27.52 38.31 -9.53
C ASP A 99 -26.09 38.57 -9.01
N ASP A 100 -25.84 39.75 -8.44
CA ASP A 100 -24.55 40.10 -7.84
C ASP A 100 -24.20 39.19 -6.62
N GLU A 101 -25.22 38.85 -5.82
CA GLU A 101 -25.06 37.90 -4.72
C GLU A 101 -24.80 36.46 -5.22
N ALA A 102 -25.49 36.06 -6.29
CA ALA A 102 -25.29 34.76 -6.92
C ALA A 102 -23.89 34.60 -7.52
N ILE A 103 -23.42 35.62 -8.25
CA ILE A 103 -22.06 35.68 -8.79
C ILE A 103 -21.04 35.59 -7.64
N SER A 104 -21.21 36.38 -6.59
CA SER A 104 -20.31 36.40 -5.42
C SER A 104 -20.24 35.03 -4.72
N ARG A 105 -21.36 34.32 -4.64
CA ARG A 105 -21.45 32.96 -4.08
C ARG A 105 -20.71 31.95 -4.95
N ILE A 106 -20.95 31.95 -6.26
CA ILE A 106 -20.30 31.03 -7.21
C ILE A 106 -18.78 31.27 -7.22
N GLN A 107 -18.33 32.52 -7.27
CA GLN A 107 -16.91 32.86 -7.22
C GLN A 107 -16.21 32.38 -5.94
N ARG A 108 -16.90 32.45 -4.79
CA ARG A 108 -16.38 31.89 -3.53
C ARG A 108 -16.23 30.38 -3.62
N GLU A 109 -17.24 29.72 -4.17
CA GLU A 109 -17.21 28.26 -4.34
C GLU A 109 -16.14 27.80 -5.33
N LEU A 110 -15.90 28.56 -6.40
CA LEU A 110 -14.79 28.33 -7.33
C LEU A 110 -13.45 28.30 -6.58
N ARG A 111 -13.15 29.35 -5.81
CA ARG A 111 -11.90 29.42 -5.03
C ARG A 111 -11.76 28.26 -4.06
N ASN A 112 -12.85 27.91 -3.36
CA ASN A 112 -12.85 26.78 -2.43
C ASN A 112 -12.60 25.45 -3.15
N THR A 113 -13.20 25.26 -4.32
CA THR A 113 -13.07 24.04 -5.14
C THR A 113 -11.67 23.92 -5.73
N GLU A 114 -11.09 25.02 -6.21
CA GLU A 114 -9.70 25.08 -6.68
C GLU A 114 -8.72 24.72 -5.55
N GLN A 115 -8.92 25.30 -4.36
CA GLN A 115 -8.11 24.97 -3.19
C GLN A 115 -8.24 23.48 -2.81
N ALA A 116 -9.45 22.91 -2.86
CA ALA A 116 -9.66 21.49 -2.59
C ALA A 116 -8.89 20.59 -3.57
N ILE A 117 -8.84 20.95 -4.87
CA ILE A 117 -8.04 20.20 -5.86
C ILE A 117 -6.55 20.23 -5.48
N LEU A 118 -6.02 21.40 -5.13
CA LEU A 118 -4.63 21.55 -4.69
C LEU A 118 -4.36 20.75 -3.41
N ASP A 119 -5.32 20.68 -2.49
CA ASP A 119 -5.21 19.88 -1.27
C ASP A 119 -5.14 18.38 -1.57
N PHE A 120 -5.96 17.89 -2.50
CA PHE A 120 -5.89 16.51 -2.96
C PHE A 120 -4.58 16.20 -3.69
N ASP A 121 -4.09 17.10 -4.54
CA ASP A 121 -2.78 16.95 -5.18
C ASP A 121 -1.64 16.87 -4.16
N ARG A 122 -1.66 17.74 -3.14
CA ARG A 122 -0.69 17.69 -2.02
C ARG A 122 -0.76 16.39 -1.23
N MET A 123 -1.95 15.82 -1.04
CA MET A 123 -2.12 14.54 -0.34
C MET A 123 -1.68 13.34 -1.19
N MET A 124 -1.83 13.39 -2.52
CA MET A 124 -1.46 12.29 -3.41
C MET A 124 0.06 12.11 -3.52
N LEU A 125 0.83 13.21 -3.57
CA LEU A 125 2.29 13.17 -3.70
C LEU A 125 3.01 12.22 -2.72
N PRO A 126 2.81 12.32 -1.38
CA PRO A 126 3.47 11.40 -0.45
C PRO A 126 3.00 9.96 -0.64
N LEU A 127 1.72 9.75 -0.96
CA LEU A 127 1.18 8.40 -1.17
C LEU A 127 1.84 7.72 -2.38
N GLU A 128 2.09 8.47 -3.46
CA GLU A 128 2.73 7.96 -4.68
C GLU A 128 4.13 7.40 -4.44
N GLY A 129 4.89 7.98 -3.50
CA GLY A 129 6.23 7.51 -3.13
C GLY A 129 6.28 6.30 -2.19
N GLU A 130 5.14 5.88 -1.62
CA GLU A 130 5.10 4.75 -0.69
C GLU A 130 5.38 3.41 -1.40
N ARG A 131 6.19 2.56 -0.76
CA ARG A 131 6.42 1.18 -1.24
C ARG A 131 5.16 0.35 -1.03
N LEU A 132 4.75 -0.38 -2.07
CA LEU A 132 3.61 -1.30 -2.02
C LEU A 132 4.06 -2.76 -2.17
N CYS A 133 3.28 -3.67 -1.62
CA CYS A 133 3.39 -5.12 -1.87
C CYS A 133 2.03 -5.68 -2.30
N PRO A 134 1.98 -6.85 -2.97
CA PRO A 134 0.71 -7.48 -3.36
C PRO A 134 -0.24 -7.63 -2.15
N PRO A 135 -1.56 -7.45 -2.34
CA PRO A 135 -2.53 -7.63 -1.27
C PRO A 135 -2.54 -9.08 -0.78
N ARG A 136 -2.98 -9.26 0.47
CA ARG A 136 -3.16 -10.60 1.05
C ARG A 136 -4.36 -11.27 0.37
N ARG A 137 -4.12 -12.43 -0.25
CA ARG A 137 -5.12 -13.17 -1.02
C ARG A 137 -5.95 -14.08 -0.10
N TYR A 138 -7.03 -13.55 0.46
CA TYR A 138 -7.93 -14.33 1.33
C TYR A 138 -8.74 -15.37 0.54
N ASP A 139 -9.23 -15.00 -0.65
CA ASP A 139 -10.17 -15.85 -1.41
C ASP A 139 -9.47 -16.85 -2.35
N GLN A 140 -8.18 -16.64 -2.64
CA GLN A 140 -7.40 -17.50 -3.54
C GLN A 140 -6.48 -18.47 -2.78
N GLY A 141 -6.69 -18.62 -1.48
CA GLY A 141 -5.83 -19.41 -0.59
C GLY A 141 -6.10 -20.91 -0.57
N HIS A 142 -6.95 -21.43 -1.45
CA HIS A 142 -7.41 -22.81 -1.41
C HIS A 142 -6.29 -23.81 -1.67
N ILE A 143 -6.24 -24.87 -0.86
CA ILE A 143 -5.24 -25.93 -1.02
C ILE A 143 -5.74 -26.95 -2.03
N ASN A 144 -5.26 -26.84 -3.26
CA ASN A 144 -5.60 -27.78 -4.34
C ASN A 144 -4.59 -28.93 -4.47
N LYS A 145 -3.41 -28.80 -3.84
CA LYS A 145 -2.33 -29.80 -3.92
C LYS A 145 -2.65 -31.00 -3.04
N ALA A 146 -2.78 -32.19 -3.64
CA ALA A 146 -3.16 -33.42 -2.94
C ALA A 146 -2.26 -33.79 -1.75
N HIS A 147 -0.96 -33.47 -1.81
CA HIS A 147 -0.01 -33.73 -0.72
C HIS A 147 -0.13 -32.74 0.45
N GLU A 148 -0.80 -31.60 0.24
CA GLU A 148 -0.99 -30.56 1.26
C GLU A 148 -2.39 -30.58 1.87
N ARG A 149 -3.28 -31.50 1.44
CA ARG A 149 -4.65 -31.64 1.95
C ARG A 149 -4.77 -31.87 3.47
N PHE A 150 -3.67 -32.20 4.14
CA PHE A 150 -3.62 -32.39 5.59
C PHE A 150 -3.03 -31.19 6.32
N MET A 151 -2.62 -30.14 5.61
CA MET A 151 -2.13 -28.90 6.20
C MET A 151 -3.25 -28.26 7.01
N ARG A 152 -2.92 -27.88 8.24
CA ARG A 152 -3.85 -27.22 9.16
C ARG A 152 -3.59 -25.72 9.17
N CYS A 153 -4.63 -24.92 9.02
CA CYS A 153 -4.55 -23.49 9.28
C CYS A 153 -4.25 -23.25 10.77
N VAL A 154 -3.20 -22.48 11.08
CA VAL A 154 -2.80 -22.25 12.49
C VAL A 154 -3.74 -21.31 13.26
N PHE A 155 -4.66 -20.65 12.56
CA PHE A 155 -5.56 -19.65 13.14
C PHE A 155 -6.96 -20.22 13.41
N CYS A 156 -7.59 -20.85 12.42
CA CYS A 156 -8.95 -21.41 12.56
C CYS A 156 -8.99 -22.95 12.59
N GLU A 157 -7.82 -23.60 12.51
CA GLU A 157 -7.67 -25.06 12.59
C GLU A 157 -8.34 -25.88 11.48
N ALA A 158 -8.93 -25.23 10.47
CA ALA A 158 -9.40 -25.91 9.27
C ALA A 158 -8.26 -26.69 8.59
N VAL A 159 -8.54 -27.94 8.20
CA VAL A 159 -7.56 -28.84 7.59
C VAL A 159 -7.82 -28.94 6.10
N GLY A 160 -6.78 -28.76 5.28
CA GLY A 160 -6.82 -28.95 3.84
C GLY A 160 -7.64 -27.92 3.05
N TYR A 161 -8.21 -26.90 3.72
CA TYR A 161 -9.08 -25.93 3.05
C TYR A 161 -8.31 -24.73 2.50
N HIS A 162 -7.45 -24.13 3.32
CA HIS A 162 -6.69 -22.93 2.95
C HIS A 162 -5.35 -22.86 3.68
N TYR A 163 -4.37 -22.17 3.09
CA TYR A 163 -3.12 -21.83 3.79
C TYR A 163 -3.38 -20.80 4.88
N SER A 164 -2.61 -20.87 5.97
CA SER A 164 -2.77 -19.94 7.11
C SER A 164 -2.72 -18.46 6.71
N ASP A 165 -1.90 -18.10 5.73
CA ASP A 165 -1.77 -16.73 5.22
C ASP A 165 -3.10 -16.14 4.71
N SER A 166 -3.96 -17.01 4.15
CA SER A 166 -5.25 -16.71 3.53
C SER A 166 -6.45 -16.98 4.43
N CYS A 167 -6.25 -17.11 5.75
CA CYS A 167 -7.36 -17.38 6.67
C CYS A 167 -8.42 -16.26 6.66
N THR A 168 -9.64 -16.60 6.28
CA THR A 168 -10.82 -15.70 6.24
C THR A 168 -11.52 -15.57 7.60
N VAL A 169 -11.35 -16.54 8.49
CA VAL A 169 -11.91 -16.51 9.86
C VAL A 169 -11.15 -15.53 10.75
N VAL A 170 -9.82 -15.49 10.64
CA VAL A 170 -8.96 -14.55 11.38
C VAL A 170 -8.17 -13.72 10.39
N ARG A 171 -8.75 -12.58 9.99
CA ARG A 171 -8.16 -11.69 8.97
C ARG A 171 -7.15 -10.73 9.59
N ASP A 172 -7.56 -10.07 10.66
CA ASP A 172 -6.78 -9.03 11.35
C ASP A 172 -5.44 -9.54 11.89
N VAL A 173 -4.36 -8.82 11.59
CA VAL A 173 -2.99 -9.21 11.95
C VAL A 173 -2.75 -9.10 13.46
N ALA A 174 -3.39 -8.16 14.17
CA ALA A 174 -3.27 -8.08 15.63
C ALA A 174 -3.85 -9.34 16.29
N SER A 175 -5.03 -9.78 15.86
CA SER A 175 -5.69 -11.02 16.28
C SER A 175 -4.84 -12.25 15.95
N ARG A 176 -4.25 -12.30 14.74
CA ARG A 176 -3.31 -13.37 14.36
C ARG A 176 -2.10 -13.43 15.29
N ASN A 177 -1.48 -12.28 15.59
CA ASN A 177 -0.34 -12.22 16.50
C ASN A 177 -0.72 -12.67 17.92
N GLN A 178 -1.87 -12.23 18.42
CA GLN A 178 -2.38 -12.64 19.72
C GLN A 178 -2.56 -14.16 19.82
N LEU A 179 -3.13 -14.80 18.79
CA LEU A 179 -3.29 -16.26 18.73
C LEU A 179 -1.94 -17.00 18.72
N ILE A 180 -0.95 -16.49 17.98
CA ILE A 180 0.39 -17.10 17.96
C ILE A 180 1.06 -17.01 19.33
N GLU A 181 0.90 -15.88 20.01
CA GLU A 181 1.45 -15.68 21.36
C GLU A 181 0.73 -16.55 22.40
N SER A 182 -0.61 -16.53 22.43
CA SER A 182 -1.42 -17.30 23.38
C SER A 182 -1.16 -18.81 23.23
N ASN A 183 -1.03 -19.28 22.00
CA ASN A 183 -0.78 -20.69 21.70
C ASN A 183 0.71 -21.05 21.76
N LYS A 184 1.57 -20.12 22.20
CA LYS A 184 3.02 -20.29 22.33
C LYS A 184 3.65 -20.84 21.05
N ARG A 185 3.23 -20.37 19.89
CA ARG A 185 3.84 -20.73 18.59
C ARG A 185 5.03 -19.82 18.28
N CYS A 186 5.93 -20.28 17.42
CA CYS A 186 7.04 -19.46 16.92
C CYS A 186 6.54 -18.46 15.87
N LYS A 187 6.88 -17.17 15.99
CA LYS A 187 6.49 -16.14 15.02
C LYS A 187 7.10 -16.31 13.62
N GLN A 188 8.18 -17.10 13.48
CA GLN A 188 8.89 -17.31 12.22
C GLN A 188 8.41 -18.55 11.45
N CYS A 189 8.12 -19.66 12.14
CA CYS A 189 7.69 -20.91 11.50
C CYS A 189 6.29 -21.39 11.90
N LEU A 190 5.60 -20.70 12.81
CA LEU A 190 4.26 -21.03 13.32
C LEU A 190 4.11 -22.37 14.07
N GLU A 191 5.22 -23.09 14.26
CA GLU A 191 5.27 -24.34 15.03
C GLU A 191 5.28 -24.08 16.54
N VAL A 192 4.67 -25.00 17.30
CA VAL A 192 4.72 -25.00 18.76
C VAL A 192 6.09 -25.46 19.26
N ILE A 193 6.62 -26.53 18.67
CA ILE A 193 7.93 -27.10 19.01
C ILE A 193 8.97 -26.46 18.10
N CYS A 194 9.61 -25.40 18.59
CA CYS A 194 10.66 -24.68 17.87
C CYS A 194 11.64 -24.05 18.88
N ALA A 195 12.93 -24.04 18.55
CA ALA A 195 13.95 -23.36 19.35
C ALA A 195 13.82 -21.81 19.36
N ARG A 196 13.03 -21.25 18.42
CA ARG A 196 12.74 -19.82 18.25
C ARG A 196 13.97 -18.96 17.90
N GLY A 197 13.70 -17.69 17.56
CA GLY A 197 14.72 -16.68 17.32
C GLY A 197 15.76 -17.09 16.27
N LEU A 198 17.03 -16.88 16.59
CA LEU A 198 18.15 -17.24 15.71
C LEU A 198 18.35 -18.75 15.56
N ALA A 199 17.76 -19.59 16.42
CA ALA A 199 17.83 -21.04 16.31
C ALA A 199 16.61 -21.65 15.56
N CYS A 200 15.65 -20.82 15.13
CA CYS A 200 14.52 -21.31 14.34
C CYS A 200 15.00 -21.79 12.96
N LYS A 201 14.51 -22.95 12.51
CA LYS A 201 14.78 -23.49 11.15
C LYS A 201 14.36 -22.55 10.00
N LYS A 202 13.52 -21.54 10.28
CA LYS A 202 13.04 -20.52 9.34
C LYS A 202 13.55 -19.12 9.70
N ASN A 203 14.63 -19.00 10.47
CA ASN A 203 15.18 -17.71 10.89
C ASN A 203 15.65 -16.81 9.71
N LEU A 204 16.20 -17.43 8.66
CA LEU A 204 16.72 -16.77 7.46
C LEU A 204 15.65 -16.57 6.37
N THR A 205 14.46 -17.15 6.55
CA THR A 205 13.35 -17.01 5.60
C THR A 205 12.89 -15.54 5.57
N ILE A 206 12.85 -14.98 4.37
CA ILE A 206 12.36 -13.63 4.12
C ILE A 206 10.84 -13.63 4.01
N CYS A 207 10.19 -12.60 4.55
CA CYS A 207 8.77 -12.39 4.37
C CYS A 207 8.47 -12.06 2.90
N PHE A 208 7.42 -12.69 2.36
CA PHE A 208 6.96 -12.45 0.98
C PHE A 208 6.56 -10.99 0.75
N TYR A 209 5.92 -10.37 1.73
CA TYR A 209 5.32 -9.05 1.60
C TYR A 209 6.35 -7.92 1.80
N CYS A 210 7.01 -7.88 2.95
CA CYS A 210 7.90 -6.77 3.29
C CYS A 210 9.39 -7.07 3.07
N ARG A 211 9.75 -8.27 2.61
CA ARG A 211 11.14 -8.72 2.34
C ARG A 211 12.10 -8.68 3.53
N ARG A 212 11.59 -8.52 4.76
CA ARG A 212 12.36 -8.57 6.01
C ARG A 212 12.30 -9.96 6.63
N ARG A 213 13.31 -10.32 7.43
CA ARG A 213 13.36 -11.57 8.21
C ARG A 213 12.66 -11.42 9.56
N GLY A 214 12.57 -12.52 10.31
CA GLY A 214 12.14 -12.50 11.71
C GLY A 214 10.64 -12.74 11.96
N HIS A 215 9.83 -12.88 10.92
CA HIS A 215 8.41 -13.20 11.02
C HIS A 215 7.93 -14.03 9.82
N HIS A 216 6.85 -14.78 10.02
CA HIS A 216 6.14 -15.49 8.95
C HIS A 216 5.25 -14.52 8.16
N SER A 217 5.11 -14.71 6.84
CA SER A 217 4.30 -13.84 5.96
C SER A 217 2.84 -13.66 6.46
N ALA A 218 2.28 -14.71 7.07
CA ALA A 218 0.94 -14.72 7.65
C ALA A 218 0.74 -13.72 8.80
N LEU A 219 1.83 -13.26 9.42
CA LEU A 219 1.85 -12.29 10.52
C LEU A 219 2.36 -10.91 10.07
N CYS A 220 2.61 -10.71 8.78
CA CYS A 220 3.08 -9.43 8.27
C CYS A 220 1.93 -8.42 8.18
N GLU A 221 2.12 -7.25 8.76
CA GLU A 221 1.18 -6.10 8.72
C GLU A 221 1.30 -5.29 7.42
N PHE A 222 2.38 -5.48 6.66
CA PHE A 222 2.67 -4.66 5.49
C PHE A 222 1.61 -4.73 4.37
N PRO A 223 0.97 -5.88 4.08
CA PRO A 223 -0.14 -5.93 3.11
C PRO A 223 -1.30 -5.02 3.50
N ASP A 224 -1.70 -5.08 4.77
CA ASP A 224 -2.83 -4.30 5.30
C ASP A 224 -2.52 -2.80 5.29
N TYR A 225 -1.27 -2.42 5.60
CA TYR A 225 -0.77 -1.06 5.40
C TYR A 225 -0.85 -0.65 3.92
N CYS A 226 -0.38 -1.50 3.00
CA CYS A 226 -0.45 -1.22 1.56
C CYS A 226 -1.89 -1.04 1.08
N ASP A 227 -2.83 -1.84 1.58
CA ASP A 227 -4.26 -1.72 1.25
C ASP A 227 -4.85 -0.40 1.76
N THR A 228 -4.42 0.06 2.94
CA THR A 228 -4.76 1.40 3.45
C THR A 228 -4.24 2.50 2.52
N ILE A 229 -3.00 2.41 2.04
CA ILE A 229 -2.42 3.37 1.09
C ILE A 229 -3.19 3.35 -0.24
N ARG A 230 -3.52 2.17 -0.78
CA ARG A 230 -4.34 2.03 -2.00
C ARG A 230 -5.70 2.70 -1.85
N THR A 231 -6.38 2.42 -0.74
CA THR A 231 -7.71 2.99 -0.45
C THR A 231 -7.63 4.52 -0.36
N ARG A 232 -6.63 5.05 0.35
CA ARG A 232 -6.40 6.49 0.46
C ARG A 232 -6.11 7.13 -0.90
N LYS A 233 -5.30 6.50 -1.74
CA LYS A 233 -5.05 6.96 -3.12
C LYS A 233 -6.33 6.99 -3.94
N ALA A 234 -7.08 5.89 -3.97
CA ALA A 234 -8.34 5.80 -4.72
C ALA A 234 -9.33 6.89 -4.28
N ASN A 235 -9.51 7.07 -2.97
CA ASN A 235 -10.38 8.10 -2.41
C ASN A 235 -9.90 9.51 -2.79
N ALA A 236 -8.60 9.79 -2.73
CA ALA A 236 -8.04 11.09 -3.11
C ALA A 236 -8.24 11.37 -4.61
N HIS A 237 -7.99 10.39 -5.49
CA HIS A 237 -8.25 10.52 -6.92
C HIS A 237 -9.72 10.79 -7.22
N GLU A 238 -10.64 10.05 -6.59
CA GLU A 238 -12.08 10.21 -6.82
C GLU A 238 -12.59 11.55 -6.25
N ALA A 239 -12.14 11.96 -5.08
CA ALA A 239 -12.48 13.27 -4.51
C ALA A 239 -11.96 14.41 -5.40
N ARG A 240 -10.72 14.31 -5.89
CA ARG A 240 -10.15 15.26 -6.85
C ARG A 240 -10.96 15.33 -8.14
N ARG A 241 -11.36 14.18 -8.70
CA ARG A 241 -12.21 14.10 -9.90
C ARG A 241 -13.54 14.80 -9.69
N ARG A 242 -14.20 14.55 -8.56
CA ARG A 242 -15.47 15.21 -8.18
C ARG A 242 -15.31 16.73 -8.04
N SER A 243 -14.26 17.19 -7.36
CA SER A 243 -13.97 18.62 -7.25
C SER A 243 -13.71 19.26 -8.62
N PHE A 244 -12.96 18.58 -9.50
CA PHE A 244 -12.73 19.07 -10.85
C PHE A 244 -14.03 19.18 -11.67
N ALA A 245 -14.92 18.17 -11.58
CA ALA A 245 -16.21 18.23 -12.24
C ALA A 245 -17.10 19.38 -11.69
N ARG A 246 -17.09 19.61 -10.36
CA ARG A 246 -17.79 20.75 -9.75
C ARG A 246 -17.22 22.09 -10.22
N LEU A 247 -15.90 22.20 -10.32
CA LEU A 247 -15.22 23.40 -10.83
C LEU A 247 -15.70 23.77 -12.23
N LEU A 248 -15.82 22.79 -13.13
CA LEU A 248 -16.31 23.02 -14.49
C LEU A 248 -17.76 23.52 -14.50
N ARG A 249 -18.66 22.89 -13.72
CA ARG A 249 -20.06 23.33 -13.61
C ARG A 249 -20.18 24.76 -13.09
N LEU A 250 -19.44 25.10 -12.05
CA LEU A 250 -19.45 26.45 -11.48
C LEU A 250 -18.95 27.51 -12.47
N ARG A 251 -17.98 27.17 -13.33
CA ARG A 251 -17.49 28.08 -14.38
C ARG A 251 -18.55 28.30 -15.46
N GLU A 252 -19.29 27.26 -15.84
CA GLU A 252 -20.40 27.37 -16.80
C GLU A 252 -21.58 28.18 -16.24
N GLU A 253 -21.92 27.96 -14.98
CA GLU A 253 -22.95 28.71 -14.25
C GLU A 253 -22.59 30.19 -14.16
N LEU A 254 -21.34 30.51 -13.77
CA LEU A 254 -20.84 31.88 -13.73
C LEU A 254 -20.92 32.56 -15.10
N ALA A 255 -20.47 31.86 -16.16
CA ALA A 255 -20.52 32.39 -17.51
C ALA A 255 -21.96 32.64 -17.99
N SER A 256 -22.93 31.82 -17.55
CA SER A 256 -24.34 32.00 -17.92
C SER A 256 -24.94 33.25 -17.26
N LEU A 257 -24.61 33.52 -16.00
CA LEU A 257 -25.04 34.74 -15.30
C LEU A 257 -24.38 36.01 -15.88
N GLU A 258 -23.09 35.95 -16.21
CA GLU A 258 -22.37 37.09 -16.81
C GLU A 258 -22.86 37.45 -18.22
N ASN A 259 -23.50 36.52 -18.94
CA ASN A 259 -23.99 36.72 -20.31
C ASN A 259 -25.50 37.01 -20.40
N HIS A 260 -26.23 37.08 -19.27
CA HIS A 260 -27.65 37.43 -19.23
C HIS A 260 -27.80 38.87 -18.67
N PRO A 261 -27.78 39.90 -19.53
CA PRO A 261 -27.96 41.30 -19.12
C PRO A 261 -29.42 41.66 -18.80
#